data_AF-A0A915PSC2-F1
#
_entry.id   AF-A0A915PSC2-F1
#
_cell.length_a   1.000
_cell.length_b   1.000
_cell.length_c   1.000
_cell.angle_alpha   90.00
_cell.angle_beta   90.00
_cell.angle_gamma   90.00
#
_symmetry.space_group_name_H-M   'P 1'
#
loop_
_entity.id
_entity.type
_entity.pdbx_description
1 polymer ?
#
loop_
_entity_poly.entity_id
_entity_poly.type
_entity_poly.pdbx_seq_one_letter_code
_entity_poly.pdbx_strand_id
1 'polypeptide(L)'
;MYCAFVDGSIRCSHGSVECSANKLQSCVLEYAKMKHALAFIICFERSLTDSDVESAFQYCSSFIRNHYRRIRRCYDSERGIQLQRKAFHRTMSAMPNRISEVPYLLVNGYSPNPDSNNLNIHALQLLLKKWKRMFRDDYSVK
;
A
#
# COMPACT_ATOMS: atom_id res chain seq x y z
N MET A 1 -2.43 5.39 -0.65
CA MET A 1 -3.75 5.52 0.02
C MET A 1 -3.81 6.87 0.73
N TYR A 2 -4.36 7.88 0.07
CA TYR A 2 -4.68 9.15 0.72
C TYR A 2 -6.15 9.09 1.12
N CYS A 3 -6.39 8.72 2.38
CA CYS A 3 -7.73 8.61 2.92
C CYS A 3 -7.85 9.47 4.17
N ALA A 4 -9.05 10.02 4.38
CA ALA A 4 -9.43 10.70 5.60
C ALA A 4 -10.37 9.81 6.42
N PHE A 5 -10.35 9.98 7.75
CA PHE A 5 -11.34 9.38 8.63
C PHE A 5 -12.37 10.46 8.99
N VAL A 6 -13.61 10.30 8.50
CA VAL A 6 -14.69 11.29 8.64
C VAL A 6 -15.94 10.56 9.10
N ASP A 7 -16.55 11.03 10.19
CA ASP A 7 -17.80 10.52 10.76
C ASP A 7 -17.80 9.00 11.00
N GLY A 8 -16.67 8.46 11.50
CA GLY A 8 -16.53 7.03 11.78
C GLY A 8 -16.24 6.16 10.55
N SER A 9 -16.12 6.74 9.36
CA SER A 9 -15.91 6.06 8.09
C SER A 9 -14.65 6.52 7.37
N ILE A 10 -14.13 5.68 6.47
CA ILE A 10 -13.00 6.06 5.61
C ILE A 10 -13.53 6.73 4.35
N ARG A 11 -12.99 7.91 4.05
CA ARG A 11 -13.19 8.63 2.79
C ARG A 11 -11.91 8.64 1.97
N CYS A 12 -12.01 8.34 0.70
CA CYS A 12 -10.88 8.32 -0.23
C CYS A 12 -10.95 9.51 -1.18
N SER A 13 -9.79 10.05 -1.57
CA SER A 13 -9.71 11.22 -2.44
C SER A 13 -10.36 11.01 -3.82
N HIS A 14 -10.34 9.78 -4.34
CA HIS A 14 -10.96 9.42 -5.61
C HIS A 14 -12.29 8.68 -5.44
N GLY A 15 -12.97 8.89 -4.30
CA GLY A 15 -14.33 8.39 -4.07
C GLY A 15 -14.44 6.92 -3.70
N SER A 16 -15.63 6.35 -3.87
CA SER A 16 -15.98 5.03 -3.37
C SER A 16 -15.23 3.89 -4.05
N VAL A 17 -14.87 4.04 -5.33
CA VAL A 17 -14.11 3.04 -6.10
C VAL A 17 -12.73 2.83 -5.47
N GLU A 18 -11.99 3.90 -5.18
CA GLU A 18 -10.69 3.83 -4.49
C GLU A 18 -10.84 3.16 -3.11
N CYS A 19 -11.89 3.52 -2.35
CA CYS A 19 -12.13 2.92 -1.03
C CYS A 19 -12.41 1.42 -1.11
N SER A 20 -13.21 0.99 -2.07
CA SER A 20 -13.49 -0.42 -2.32
C SER A 20 -12.24 -1.18 -2.75
N ALA A 21 -11.45 -0.61 -3.68
CA ALA A 21 -10.17 -1.16 -4.11
C ALA A 21 -9.20 -1.34 -2.94
N ASN A 22 -8.98 -0.29 -2.14
CA ASN A 22 -8.10 -0.31 -0.97
C ASN A 22 -8.54 -1.36 0.08
N LYS A 23 -9.85 -1.50 0.31
CA LYS A 23 -10.42 -2.52 1.20
C LYS A 23 -10.13 -3.93 0.68
N LEU A 24 -10.36 -4.19 -0.61
CA LEU A 24 -10.09 -5.49 -1.22
C LEU A 24 -8.61 -5.86 -1.13
N GLN A 25 -7.72 -4.94 -1.48
CA GLN A 25 -6.27 -5.15 -1.40
C GLN A 25 -5.80 -5.45 0.03
N SER A 26 -6.39 -4.78 1.03
CA SER A 26 -6.12 -5.07 2.43
C SER A 26 -6.52 -6.50 2.81
N CYS A 27 -7.67 -6.99 2.34
CA CYS A 27 -8.08 -8.38 2.53
C CYS A 27 -7.18 -9.39 1.80
N VAL A 28 -6.66 -9.03 0.62
CA VAL A 28 -5.69 -9.86 -0.11
C VAL A 28 -4.39 -10.00 0.68
N LEU A 29 -3.86 -8.90 1.20
CA LEU A 29 -2.64 -8.89 2.03
C LEU A 29 -2.79 -9.67 3.35
N GLU A 30 -4.00 -9.71 3.90
CA GLU A 30 -4.29 -10.48 5.12
C GLU A 30 -4.24 -12.00 4.90
N TYR A 31 -4.71 -12.49 3.75
CA TYR A 31 -4.94 -13.94 3.56
C TYR A 31 -4.06 -14.61 2.51
N ALA A 32 -3.51 -13.88 1.56
CA ALA A 32 -2.64 -14.45 0.54
C ALA A 32 -1.17 -14.32 0.94
N LYS A 33 -0.36 -15.33 0.58
CA LYS A 33 1.10 -15.22 0.68
C LYS A 33 1.58 -14.04 -0.15
N MET A 34 2.61 -13.33 0.32
CA MET A 34 3.11 -12.09 -0.29
C MET A 34 3.32 -12.18 -1.80
N LYS A 35 3.93 -13.26 -2.31
CA LYS A 35 4.11 -13.50 -3.76
C LYS A 35 2.80 -13.44 -4.54
N HIS A 36 1.76 -14.10 -4.04
CA HIS A 36 0.45 -14.16 -4.67
C HIS A 36 -0.33 -12.86 -4.49
N ALA A 37 -0.24 -12.25 -3.30
CA ALA A 37 -0.84 -10.96 -3.02
C ALA A 37 -0.31 -9.88 -3.97
N LEU A 38 1.01 -9.81 -4.14
CA LEU A 38 1.65 -8.84 -5.02
C LEU A 38 1.25 -9.06 -6.49
N ALA A 39 1.24 -10.31 -6.96
CA ALA A 39 0.81 -10.62 -8.33
C ALA A 39 -0.66 -10.24 -8.57
N PHE A 40 -1.54 -10.51 -7.60
CA PHE A 40 -2.93 -10.06 -7.65
C PHE A 40 -3.04 -8.55 -7.70
N ILE A 41 -2.37 -7.82 -6.80
CA ILE A 41 -2.45 -6.36 -6.70
C ILE A 41 -1.98 -5.71 -8.01
N ILE A 42 -0.87 -6.18 -8.60
CA ILE A 42 -0.37 -5.66 -9.88
C ILE A 42 -1.39 -5.88 -11.01
N CYS A 43 -1.98 -7.07 -11.10
CA CYS A 43 -3.03 -7.35 -12.08
C CYS A 43 -4.25 -6.46 -11.84
N PHE A 44 -4.68 -6.35 -10.59
CA PHE A 44 -5.90 -5.66 -10.18
C PHE A 44 -5.80 -4.15 -10.47
N GLU A 45 -4.70 -3.50 -10.08
CA GLU A 45 -4.44 -2.07 -10.36
C GLU A 45 -4.43 -1.78 -11.88
N ARG A 46 -3.87 -2.70 -12.69
CA ARG A 46 -3.90 -2.57 -14.15
C ARG A 46 -5.27 -2.82 -14.76
N SER A 47 -6.09 -3.69 -14.18
CA SER A 47 -7.43 -3.96 -14.69
C SER A 47 -8.40 -2.84 -14.32
N LEU A 48 -8.20 -2.20 -13.17
CA LEU A 48 -9.09 -1.17 -12.64
C LEU A 48 -9.09 0.13 -13.49
N THR A 49 -8.14 0.30 -14.41
CA THR A 49 -8.14 1.41 -15.38
C THR A 49 -9.31 1.35 -16.34
N ASP A 50 -9.75 0.14 -16.69
CA ASP A 50 -10.74 -0.11 -17.74
C ASP A 50 -11.97 -0.89 -17.22
N SER A 51 -12.05 -1.14 -15.91
CA SER A 51 -13.11 -1.95 -15.31
C SER A 51 -13.43 -1.55 -13.86
N ASP A 52 -14.59 -1.97 -13.37
CA ASP A 52 -14.96 -1.80 -11.97
C ASP A 52 -14.25 -2.82 -11.05
N VAL A 53 -14.38 -2.61 -9.73
CA VAL A 53 -13.73 -3.44 -8.70
C VAL A 53 -14.11 -4.91 -8.80
N GLU A 54 -15.38 -5.24 -9.08
CA GLU A 54 -15.85 -6.62 -9.13
C GLU A 54 -15.30 -7.34 -10.36
N SER A 55 -15.35 -6.69 -11.53
CA SER A 55 -14.77 -7.20 -12.77
C SER A 55 -13.26 -7.43 -12.62
N ALA A 56 -12.51 -6.45 -12.10
CA ALA A 56 -11.07 -6.58 -11.87
C ALA A 56 -10.73 -7.67 -10.84
N PHE A 57 -11.53 -7.81 -9.78
CA PHE A 57 -11.34 -8.85 -8.76
C PHE A 57 -11.52 -10.25 -9.36
N GLN A 58 -12.56 -10.45 -10.17
CA GLN A 58 -12.79 -11.72 -10.86
C GLN A 58 -11.68 -12.03 -11.86
N TYR A 59 -11.30 -11.05 -12.69
CA TYR A 59 -10.25 -11.19 -13.70
C TYR A 59 -8.91 -11.64 -13.09
N CYS A 60 -8.51 -11.04 -11.98
CA CYS A 60 -7.23 -11.32 -11.32
C CYS A 60 -7.29 -12.48 -10.30
N SER A 61 -8.45 -13.12 -10.11
CA SER A 61 -8.69 -14.11 -9.05
C SER A 61 -7.78 -15.35 -9.11
N SER A 62 -7.21 -15.66 -10.28
CA SER A 62 -6.31 -16.81 -10.48
C SER A 62 -5.10 -16.79 -9.53
N PHE A 63 -4.55 -15.60 -9.25
CA PHE A 63 -3.41 -15.43 -8.34
C PHE A 63 -3.73 -15.78 -6.89
N ILE A 64 -5.00 -15.69 -6.50
CA ILE A 64 -5.49 -15.91 -5.13
C ILE A 64 -6.53 -17.02 -5.06
N ARG A 65 -6.58 -17.91 -6.06
CA ARG A 65 -7.63 -18.93 -6.23
C ARG A 65 -7.94 -19.71 -4.94
N ASN A 66 -6.90 -20.13 -4.21
CA ASN A 66 -7.03 -20.90 -2.96
C ASN A 66 -7.63 -20.09 -1.79
N HIS A 67 -7.64 -18.76 -1.89
CA HIS A 67 -8.13 -17.85 -0.86
C HIS A 67 -9.30 -16.99 -1.32
N TYR A 68 -9.73 -17.09 -2.58
CA TYR A 68 -10.74 -16.23 -3.19
C TYR A 68 -12.01 -16.08 -2.33
N ARG A 69 -12.62 -17.20 -1.91
CA ARG A 69 -13.83 -17.18 -1.06
C ARG A 69 -13.59 -16.49 0.29
N ARG A 70 -12.41 -16.67 0.89
CA ARG A 70 -12.07 -16.06 2.19
C ARG A 70 -11.83 -14.56 2.03
N ILE A 71 -11.14 -14.16 0.97
CA ILE A 71 -10.90 -12.75 0.62
C ILE A 71 -12.22 -12.05 0.30
N ARG A 72 -13.12 -12.69 -0.46
CA ARG A 72 -14.46 -12.16 -0.74
C ARG A 72 -15.26 -11.89 0.54
N ARG A 73 -15.33 -12.88 1.44
CA ARG A 73 -16.00 -12.69 2.74
C ARG A 73 -15.37 -11.57 3.57
N CYS A 74 -14.06 -11.41 3.52
CA CYS A 74 -13.40 -10.29 4.18
C CYS A 74 -13.80 -8.95 3.58
N TYR A 75 -13.79 -8.87 2.25
CA TYR A 75 -14.17 -7.66 1.52
C TYR A 75 -15.61 -7.23 1.81
N ASP A 76 -16.53 -8.19 1.93
CA ASP A 76 -17.96 -7.95 2.20
C ASP A 76 -18.29 -7.78 3.70
N SER A 77 -17.31 -7.83 4.60
CA SER A 77 -17.55 -7.80 6.06
C SER A 77 -16.86 -6.64 6.77
N GLU A 78 -17.23 -6.45 8.04
CA GLU A 78 -16.57 -5.52 8.97
C GLU A 78 -15.05 -5.75 9.07
N ARG A 79 -14.58 -6.99 8.83
CA ARG A 79 -13.15 -7.28 8.82
C ARG A 79 -12.40 -6.46 7.76
N GLY A 80 -12.99 -6.29 6.58
CA GLY A 80 -12.40 -5.43 5.53
C GLY A 80 -12.28 -3.99 5.99
N ILE A 81 -13.32 -3.46 6.65
CA ILE A 81 -13.33 -2.09 7.19
C ILE A 81 -12.26 -1.93 8.28
N GLN A 82 -12.12 -2.90 9.19
CA GLN A 82 -11.07 -2.90 10.21
C GLN A 82 -9.67 -2.90 9.62
N LEU A 83 -9.43 -3.69 8.57
CA LEU A 83 -8.13 -3.73 7.90
C LEU A 83 -7.81 -2.40 7.22
N GLN A 84 -8.81 -1.76 6.59
CA GLN A 84 -8.64 -0.44 5.99
C GLN A 84 -8.35 0.64 7.04
N ARG A 85 -9.03 0.59 8.21
CA ARG A 85 -8.71 1.46 9.37
C ARG A 85 -7.29 1.24 9.89
N LYS A 86 -6.86 -0.02 10.00
CA LYS A 86 -5.48 -0.36 10.36
C LYS A 86 -4.48 0.22 9.36
N ALA A 87 -4.77 0.14 8.06
CA ALA A 87 -3.94 0.74 7.03
C ALA A 87 -3.89 2.28 7.16
N PHE A 88 -5.03 2.94 7.37
CA PHE A 88 -5.11 4.38 7.61
C PHE A 88 -4.22 4.81 8.80
N HIS A 89 -4.33 4.14 9.95
CA HIS A 89 -3.53 4.48 11.11
C HIS A 89 -2.02 4.27 10.87
N ARG A 90 -1.63 3.22 10.12
CA ARG A 90 -0.23 3.00 9.73
C ARG A 90 0.30 4.08 8.80
N THR A 91 -0.52 4.56 7.87
CA THR A 91 -0.18 5.71 7.00
C THR A 91 0.00 6.97 7.83
N MET A 92 -0.91 7.23 8.79
CA MET A 92 -0.85 8.44 9.60
C MET A 92 0.30 8.45 10.62
N SER A 93 0.74 7.28 11.08
CA SER A 93 1.89 7.14 11.97
C SER A 93 3.22 6.95 11.24
N ALA A 94 3.24 7.05 9.91
CA ALA A 94 4.46 6.93 9.13
C ALA A 94 5.49 8.01 9.52
N MET A 95 6.74 7.59 9.64
CA MET A 95 7.90 8.42 9.97
C MET A 95 8.99 8.23 8.91
N PRO A 96 9.93 9.19 8.75
CA PRO A 96 10.10 10.41 9.55
C PRO A 96 9.19 11.57 9.13
N ASN A 97 8.74 11.60 7.88
CA ASN A 97 7.94 12.69 7.33
C ASN A 97 6.46 12.31 7.25
N ARG A 98 5.59 13.30 7.44
CA ARG A 98 4.17 13.15 7.12
C ARG A 98 4.01 12.91 5.62
N ILE A 99 3.05 12.06 5.27
CA ILE A 99 2.73 11.75 3.87
C ILE A 99 1.80 12.86 3.34
N SER A 100 2.35 13.75 2.51
CA SER A 100 1.61 14.81 1.81
C SER A 100 0.97 14.33 0.51
N GLU A 101 1.57 13.32 -0.13
CA GLU A 101 1.16 12.80 -1.43
C GLU A 101 1.52 11.31 -1.60
N VAL A 102 0.98 10.70 -2.66
CA VAL A 102 1.19 9.28 -3.00
C VAL A 102 1.70 9.14 -4.44
N PRO A 103 2.52 8.11 -4.77
CA PRO A 103 3.02 7.06 -3.88
C PRO A 103 4.03 7.58 -2.84
N TYR A 104 4.13 6.93 -1.68
CA TYR A 104 5.14 7.22 -0.66
C TYR A 104 5.96 5.97 -0.35
N LEU A 105 7.26 6.01 -0.66
CA LEU A 105 8.20 4.91 -0.54
C LEU A 105 9.13 5.13 0.66
N LEU A 106 9.28 4.07 1.45
CA LEU A 106 10.21 4.01 2.58
C LEU A 106 11.26 2.96 2.32
N VAL A 107 12.53 3.36 2.29
CA VAL A 107 13.68 2.46 2.20
C VAL A 107 14.52 2.65 3.47
N ASN A 108 14.59 1.63 4.32
CA ASN A 108 15.29 1.69 5.61
C ASN A 108 14.91 2.93 6.44
N GLY A 109 13.61 3.20 6.57
CA GLY A 109 13.08 4.34 7.32
C GLY A 109 13.41 5.71 6.71
N TYR A 110 13.75 5.77 5.42
CA TYR A 110 14.00 7.01 4.70
C TYR A 110 13.11 7.10 3.46
N SER A 111 12.49 8.26 3.28
CA SER A 111 11.83 8.64 2.04
C SER A 111 12.71 9.68 1.33
N PRO A 112 13.19 9.41 0.11
CA PRO A 112 14.13 10.30 -0.59
C PRO A 112 13.51 11.62 -1.05
N ASN A 113 12.18 11.70 -1.15
CA ASN A 113 11.48 12.91 -1.53
C ASN A 113 10.05 12.93 -0.94
N PRO A 114 9.69 13.92 -0.11
CA PRO A 114 8.32 14.07 0.40
C PRO A 114 7.32 14.58 -0.65
N ASP A 115 7.80 15.17 -1.75
CA ASP A 115 6.98 15.90 -2.73
C ASP A 115 7.02 15.31 -4.16
N SER A 116 7.68 14.17 -4.36
CA SER A 116 7.51 13.29 -5.53
C SER A 116 8.33 12.03 -5.37
N ASN A 117 7.68 10.93 -4.99
CA ASN A 117 8.35 9.66 -4.72
C ASN A 117 8.61 8.83 -5.99
N ASN A 118 9.19 9.46 -7.00
CA ASN A 118 9.76 8.75 -8.14
C ASN A 118 11.10 8.13 -7.71
N LEU A 119 11.23 6.81 -7.89
CA LEU A 119 12.50 6.08 -7.86
C LEU A 119 13.34 6.48 -9.09
N ASN A 120 13.83 7.72 -9.09
CA ASN A 120 14.71 8.24 -10.11
C ASN A 120 16.18 8.07 -9.68
N ILE A 121 17.11 8.42 -10.57
CA ILE A 121 18.55 8.28 -10.30
C ILE A 121 19.01 9.09 -9.07
N HIS A 122 18.31 10.19 -8.74
CA HIS A 122 18.61 10.98 -7.54
C HIS A 122 18.17 10.27 -6.25
N ALA A 123 17.04 9.55 -6.26
CA ALA A 123 16.63 8.71 -5.14
C ALA A 123 17.69 7.65 -4.82
N LEU A 124 18.25 6.98 -5.84
CA LEU A 124 19.34 6.02 -5.66
C LEU A 124 20.59 6.67 -5.07
N GLN A 125 21.00 7.85 -5.56
CA GLN A 125 22.14 8.58 -5.01
C GLN A 125 21.95 8.94 -3.53
N LEU A 126 20.76 9.39 -3.14
CA LEU A 126 20.44 9.73 -1.74
C LEU A 126 20.45 8.49 -0.84
N LEU A 127 19.91 7.37 -1.32
CA LEU A 127 19.94 6.09 -0.60
C LEU A 127 21.38 5.59 -0.41
N LEU A 128 22.21 5.64 -1.45
CA LEU A 128 23.62 5.26 -1.36
C LEU A 128 24.40 6.17 -0.39
N LYS A 129 24.14 7.49 -0.40
CA LYS A 129 24.74 8.43 0.56
C LYS A 129 24.34 8.09 1.99
N LYS A 130 23.05 7.83 2.26
CA LYS A 130 22.60 7.39 3.60
C LYS A 130 23.27 6.08 3.99
N TRP A 131 23.31 5.11 3.09
CA TRP A 131 23.92 3.81 3.35
C TRP A 131 25.40 3.92 3.71
N LYS A 132 26.16 4.76 2.98
CA LYS A 132 27.56 5.06 3.29
C LYS A 132 27.74 5.74 4.66
N ARG A 133 26.80 6.58 5.10
CA ARG A 133 26.84 7.22 6.42
C ARG A 133 26.55 6.22 7.53
N MET A 134 25.52 5.39 7.40
CA MET A 134 25.19 4.34 8.38
C MET A 134 26.40 3.44 8.65
N PHE A 135 27.10 2.99 7.60
CA PHE A 135 28.32 2.21 7.81
C PHE A 135 29.47 3.03 8.40
N ARG A 136 29.63 4.30 8.05
CA ARG A 136 30.72 5.11 8.63
C ARG A 136 30.53 5.32 10.13
N ASP A 137 29.28 5.48 10.57
CA ASP A 137 28.93 5.65 11.96
C ASP A 137 29.13 4.33 12.74
N ASP A 138 28.81 3.17 12.16
CA ASP A 138 29.11 1.84 12.75
C ASP A 138 30.61 1.57 12.95
N TYR A 139 31.49 2.14 12.14
CA TYR A 139 32.95 2.02 12.30
C TYR A 139 33.57 3.11 13.19
N SER A 140 32.80 4.13 13.59
CA SER A 140 33.27 5.21 14.49
C SER A 140 32.93 4.96 15.97
N VAL A 141 32.25 3.85 16.27
CA VAL A 141 31.94 3.37 17.64
C VAL A 141 32.95 2.29 18.09
N LYS A 142 34.21 2.40 17.65
CA LYS A 142 35.32 1.60 18.18
C LYS A 142 36.44 2.50 18.68
#